data_AF-A0A937FJB9-F1
#
_entry.id   AF-A0A937FJB9-F1
#
_cell.length_a   1.000
_cell.length_b   1.000
_cell.length_c   1.000
_cell.angle_alpha   90.00
_cell.angle_beta   90.00
_cell.angle_gamma   90.00
#
_symmetry.space_group_name_H-M   'P 1'
#
loop_
_entity.id
_entity.type
_entity.pdbx_description
1 polymer ?
#
loop_
_entity_poly.entity_id
_entity_poly.type
_entity_poly.pdbx_seq_one_letter_code
_entity_poly.pdbx_strand_id
1 'polypeptide(L)'
;MGYNEIIGSYYQEITNLVILMEKYVNSYRLLVGAAGELNNIALAKKTDVRKALKRADKLGDLIDEILKILECTEYTYLNFVKIKSDILVMKTEKDLILTEIDNELLFQNSKRFEGKDGKFERKVDEEFREEERADFDGEFPTGYIEEIKDKD
;
A
#
# COMPACT_ATOMS: atom_id res chain seq x y z
N MET A 1 14.30 -7.02 9.62
CA MET A 1 13.41 -6.87 8.46
C MET A 1 12.67 -5.57 8.64
N GLY A 2 12.82 -4.65 7.69
CA GLY A 2 12.20 -3.33 7.77
C GLY A 2 10.69 -3.41 7.51
N TYR A 3 9.90 -2.49 8.06
CA TYR A 3 8.45 -2.44 7.84
C TYR A 3 8.08 -2.42 6.34
N ASN A 4 8.87 -1.74 5.51
CA ASN A 4 8.67 -1.72 4.05
C ASN A 4 8.80 -3.10 3.39
N GLU A 5 9.69 -3.96 3.88
CA GLU A 5 9.87 -5.32 3.34
C GLU A 5 8.67 -6.20 3.68
N ILE A 6 8.14 -6.07 4.91
CA ILE A 6 6.96 -6.80 5.37
C ILE A 6 5.75 -6.42 4.52
N ILE A 7 5.54 -5.13 4.29
CA ILE A 7 4.44 -4.63 3.46
C ILE A 7 4.62 -5.05 1.99
N GLY A 8 5.85 -5.01 1.47
CA GLY A 8 6.16 -5.48 0.11
C GLY A 8 5.86 -6.97 -0.05
N SER A 9 6.27 -7.79 0.92
CA SER A 9 5.93 -9.22 0.97
C SER A 9 4.41 -9.42 1.04
N TYR A 10 3.71 -8.64 1.85
CA TYR A 10 2.26 -8.75 2.00
C TYR A 10 1.51 -8.41 0.70
N TYR A 11 1.93 -7.36 -0.01
CA TYR A 11 1.41 -7.04 -1.34
C TYR A 11 1.67 -8.16 -2.35
N GLN A 12 2.86 -8.76 -2.30
CA GLN A 12 3.21 -9.89 -3.16
C GLN A 12 2.32 -11.10 -2.89
N GLU A 13 2.01 -11.41 -1.63
CA GLU A 13 1.11 -12.51 -1.27
C GLU A 13 -0.31 -12.28 -1.79
N ILE A 14 -0.87 -11.08 -1.61
CA ILE A 14 -2.18 -10.73 -2.17
C ILE A 14 -2.17 -10.89 -3.69
N THR A 15 -1.13 -10.40 -4.36
CA THR A 15 -0.98 -10.53 -5.81
C THR A 15 -0.92 -12.00 -6.24
N ASN A 16 -0.16 -12.83 -5.51
CA ASN A 16 -0.05 -14.27 -5.77
C ASN A 16 -1.41 -14.97 -5.61
N LEU A 17 -2.20 -14.61 -4.59
CA LEU A 17 -3.55 -15.14 -4.38
C LEU A 17 -4.50 -14.76 -5.52
N VAL A 18 -4.46 -13.51 -5.99
CA VAL A 18 -5.27 -13.06 -7.15
C VAL A 18 -4.90 -13.87 -8.41
N ILE A 19 -3.60 -14.04 -8.69
CA ILE A 19 -3.13 -14.84 -9.83
C ILE A 19 -3.55 -16.31 -9.70
N LEU A 20 -3.50 -16.87 -8.49
CA LEU A 20 -3.92 -18.25 -8.24
C LEU A 20 -5.43 -18.41 -8.46
N MET A 21 -6.23 -17.48 -7.94
CA MET A 21 -7.68 -17.44 -8.14
C MET A 21 -8.03 -17.39 -9.64
N GLU A 22 -7.36 -16.51 -10.40
CA GLU A 22 -7.55 -16.41 -11.86
C GLU A 22 -7.31 -17.75 -12.57
N LYS A 23 -6.23 -18.45 -12.21
CA LYS A 23 -5.92 -19.78 -12.77
C LYS A 23 -7.01 -20.81 -12.44
N TYR A 24 -7.55 -20.76 -11.23
CA TYR A 24 -8.63 -21.67 -10.82
C TYR A 24 -9.94 -21.35 -11.51
N VAL A 25 -10.33 -20.07 -11.63
CA VAL A 25 -11.52 -19.65 -12.38
C VAL A 25 -11.43 -20.09 -13.85
N ASN A 26 -10.27 -19.93 -14.48
CA ASN A 26 -10.04 -20.40 -15.85
C ASN A 26 -10.19 -21.92 -15.96
N SER A 27 -9.63 -22.67 -15.01
CA SER A 27 -9.72 -24.12 -14.95
C SER A 27 -11.16 -24.61 -14.69
N TYR A 28 -11.92 -23.89 -13.85
CA TYR A 28 -13.33 -24.14 -13.59
C TYR A 28 -14.16 -23.99 -14.86
N ARG A 29 -13.99 -22.86 -15.58
CA ARG A 29 -14.67 -22.62 -16.85
C ARG A 29 -14.36 -23.70 -17.88
N LEU A 30 -13.10 -24.15 -17.97
CA LEU A 30 -12.70 -25.24 -18.87
C LEU A 30 -13.37 -26.58 -18.49
N LEU A 31 -13.43 -26.92 -17.21
CA LEU A 31 -14.08 -28.16 -16.75
C LEU A 31 -15.58 -28.16 -17.02
N VAL A 32 -16.26 -27.04 -16.78
CA VAL A 32 -17.69 -26.88 -17.08
C VAL A 32 -17.94 -26.95 -18.59
N GLY A 33 -17.12 -26.27 -19.39
CA GLY A 33 -17.19 -26.32 -20.85
C GLY A 33 -16.98 -27.74 -21.39
N ALA A 34 -15.93 -28.43 -20.93
CA ALA A 34 -15.64 -29.80 -21.30
C ALA A 34 -16.77 -30.76 -20.88
N ALA A 35 -17.40 -30.56 -19.72
CA ALA A 35 -18.56 -31.35 -19.32
C ALA A 35 -19.76 -31.15 -20.25
N GLY A 36 -19.99 -29.91 -20.70
CA GLY A 36 -21.02 -29.58 -21.69
C GLY A 36 -20.76 -30.24 -23.05
N GLU A 37 -19.52 -30.16 -23.54
CA GLU A 37 -19.11 -30.85 -24.77
C GLU A 37 -19.27 -32.37 -24.66
N LEU A 38 -18.85 -32.95 -23.54
CA LEU A 38 -18.96 -34.38 -23.29
C LEU A 38 -20.43 -34.84 -23.24
N ASN A 39 -21.34 -34.00 -22.75
CA ASN A 39 -22.78 -34.29 -22.74
C ASN A 39 -23.41 -34.29 -24.15
N ASN A 40 -22.81 -33.59 -25.12
CA ASN A 40 -23.29 -33.56 -26.51
C ASN A 40 -22.81 -34.76 -27.34
N ILE A 41 -21.89 -35.57 -26.83
CA ILE A 41 -21.44 -36.79 -27.50
C ILE A 41 -22.49 -37.89 -27.32
N ALA A 42 -23.06 -38.39 -28.42
CA ALA A 42 -24.15 -39.37 -28.40
C ALA A 42 -23.82 -40.68 -27.64
N LEU A 43 -22.53 -41.07 -27.58
CA LEU A 43 -22.05 -42.26 -26.87
C LEU A 43 -21.59 -41.99 -25.43
N ALA A 44 -21.63 -40.73 -24.96
CA ALA A 44 -21.18 -40.40 -23.62
C ALA A 44 -22.13 -40.92 -22.56
N LYS A 45 -21.55 -41.50 -21.50
CA LYS A 45 -22.33 -41.94 -20.34
C LYS A 45 -22.64 -40.73 -19.46
N LYS A 46 -23.88 -40.64 -18.98
CA LYS A 46 -24.30 -39.64 -17.97
C LYS A 46 -23.41 -39.64 -16.72
N THR A 47 -22.84 -40.79 -16.37
CA THR A 47 -21.90 -40.92 -15.24
C THR A 47 -20.61 -40.13 -15.46
N ASP A 48 -20.13 -40.03 -16.69
CA ASP A 48 -18.87 -39.37 -17.01
C ASP A 48 -19.05 -37.85 -17.02
N VAL A 49 -20.17 -37.36 -17.55
CA VAL A 49 -20.59 -35.95 -17.42
C VAL A 49 -20.71 -35.56 -15.94
N ARG A 50 -21.38 -36.39 -15.12
CA ARG A 50 -21.51 -36.13 -13.68
C ARG A 50 -20.16 -36.11 -12.96
N LYS A 51 -19.22 -36.98 -13.33
CA LYS A 51 -17.87 -36.97 -12.77
C LYS A 51 -17.12 -35.68 -13.14
N ALA A 52 -17.27 -35.19 -14.36
CA ALA A 52 -16.67 -33.93 -14.80
C ALA A 52 -17.24 -32.73 -14.01
N LEU A 53 -18.57 -32.66 -13.87
CA LEU A 53 -19.23 -31.62 -13.06
C LEU A 53 -18.80 -31.67 -11.59
N LYS A 54 -18.74 -32.85 -10.97
CA LYS A 54 -18.23 -32.98 -9.59
C LYS A 54 -16.79 -32.49 -9.41
N ARG A 55 -15.95 -32.55 -10.46
CA ARG A 55 -14.59 -32.00 -10.41
C ARG A 55 -14.62 -30.48 -10.51
N ALA A 56 -15.51 -29.91 -11.32
CA ALA A 56 -15.73 -28.48 -11.38
C ALA A 56 -16.25 -27.94 -10.03
N ASP A 57 -17.21 -28.62 -9.40
CA ASP A 57 -17.75 -28.21 -8.09
C ASP A 57 -16.65 -28.12 -7.03
N LYS A 58 -15.79 -29.14 -6.91
CA LYS A 58 -14.64 -29.13 -5.99
C LYS A 58 -13.68 -27.98 -6.24
N LEU A 59 -13.52 -27.58 -7.50
CA LEU A 59 -12.68 -26.45 -7.84
C LEU A 59 -13.37 -25.12 -7.51
N GLY A 60 -14.71 -25.06 -7.63
CA GLY A 60 -15.53 -23.97 -7.12
C GLY A 60 -15.35 -23.76 -5.62
N ASP A 61 -15.39 -24.84 -4.83
CA ASP A 61 -15.16 -24.77 -3.38
C ASP A 61 -13.78 -24.15 -3.04
N LEU A 62 -12.74 -24.52 -3.80
CA LEU A 62 -11.39 -23.94 -3.63
C LEU A 62 -11.33 -22.46 -4.02
N ILE A 63 -12.07 -22.04 -5.06
CA ILE A 63 -12.18 -20.63 -5.44
C ILE A 63 -12.83 -19.84 -4.30
N ASP A 64 -13.90 -20.37 -3.71
CA ASP A 64 -14.60 -19.73 -2.59
C ASP A 64 -13.70 -19.58 -1.35
N GLU A 65 -12.84 -20.57 -1.06
CA GLU A 65 -11.85 -20.48 0.02
C GLU A 65 -10.82 -19.38 -0.24
N ILE A 66 -10.28 -19.29 -1.46
CA ILE A 66 -9.33 -18.23 -1.82
C ILE A 66 -9.99 -16.86 -1.74
N LEU A 67 -11.24 -16.73 -2.19
CA LEU A 67 -11.97 -15.46 -2.15
C LEU A 67 -12.13 -14.95 -0.72
N LYS A 68 -12.49 -15.83 0.23
CA LYS A 68 -12.60 -15.47 1.65
C LYS A 68 -11.28 -14.96 2.23
N ILE A 69 -10.16 -15.61 1.88
CA ILE A 69 -8.83 -15.17 2.32
C ILE A 69 -8.48 -13.81 1.70
N LEU A 70 -8.81 -13.62 0.42
CA LEU A 70 -8.55 -12.38 -0.28
C LEU A 70 -9.33 -11.21 0.32
N GLU A 71 -10.62 -11.39 0.61
CA GLU A 71 -11.46 -10.36 1.26
C GLU A 71 -10.87 -9.88 2.60
N CYS A 72 -10.37 -10.81 3.41
CA CYS A 72 -9.75 -10.48 4.70
C CYS A 72 -8.41 -9.74 4.53
N THR A 73 -7.59 -10.19 3.57
CA THR A 73 -6.23 -9.68 3.38
C THR A 73 -6.20 -8.35 2.64
N GLU A 74 -7.07 -8.18 1.65
CA GLU A 74 -7.25 -6.96 0.86
C GLU A 74 -7.64 -5.78 1.77
N TYR A 75 -8.62 -5.97 2.66
CA TYR A 75 -9.08 -4.91 3.57
C TYR A 75 -7.93 -4.33 4.40
N THR A 76 -7.06 -5.21 4.91
CA THR A 76 -5.89 -4.81 5.69
C THR A 76 -4.89 -4.02 4.85
N TYR A 77 -4.63 -4.44 3.61
CA TYR A 77 -3.74 -3.72 2.70
C TYR A 77 -4.30 -2.36 2.30
N LEU A 78 -5.59 -2.26 2.00
CA LEU A 78 -6.26 -1.01 1.64
C LEU A 78 -6.18 0.01 2.79
N ASN A 79 -6.37 -0.43 4.04
CA ASN A 79 -6.20 0.42 5.21
C ASN A 79 -4.76 0.95 5.32
N PHE A 80 -3.77 0.09 5.09
CA PHE A 80 -2.38 0.51 5.06
C PHE A 80 -2.12 1.58 3.98
N VAL A 81 -2.60 1.34 2.75
CA VAL A 81 -2.44 2.29 1.63
C VAL A 81 -3.09 3.64 1.98
N LYS A 82 -4.26 3.62 2.60
CA LYS A 82 -4.96 4.83 3.06
C LYS A 82 -4.13 5.61 4.07
N ILE A 83 -3.67 4.96 5.14
CA ILE A 83 -2.83 5.60 6.18
C ILE A 83 -1.55 6.16 5.58
N LYS A 84 -0.89 5.40 4.68
CA LYS A 84 0.31 5.86 3.99
C LYS A 84 0.04 7.11 3.16
N SER A 85 -1.09 7.16 2.46
CA SER A 85 -1.52 8.32 1.68
C SER A 85 -1.76 9.53 2.57
N ASP A 86 -2.48 9.36 3.68
CA ASP A 86 -2.79 10.45 4.63
C ASP A 86 -1.49 11.05 5.21
N ILE A 87 -0.53 10.21 5.61
CA ILE A 87 0.78 10.65 6.10
C ILE A 87 1.55 11.44 5.03
N LEU A 88 1.51 11.00 3.78
CA LEU A 88 2.16 11.71 2.68
C LEU A 88 1.56 13.10 2.47
N VAL A 89 0.24 13.21 2.47
CA VAL A 89 -0.47 14.50 2.37
C VAL A 89 -0.07 15.43 3.52
N MET A 90 -0.12 14.95 4.77
CA MET A 90 0.26 15.75 5.93
C MET A 90 1.71 16.25 5.87
N LYS A 91 2.64 15.42 5.37
CA LYS A 91 4.05 15.83 5.19
C LYS A 91 4.17 16.93 4.14
N THR A 92 3.49 16.78 3.01
CA THR A 92 3.48 17.81 1.96
C THR A 92 2.86 19.13 2.44
N GLU A 93 1.76 19.07 3.20
CA GLU A 93 1.15 20.26 3.81
C GLU A 93 2.09 20.96 4.78
N LYS A 94 2.81 20.18 5.62
CA LYS A 94 3.84 20.73 6.52
C LYS A 94 4.92 21.46 5.73
N ASP A 95 5.45 20.87 4.66
CA ASP A 95 6.52 21.47 3.85
C ASP A 95 6.04 22.76 3.15
N LEU A 96 4.78 22.79 2.70
CA LEU A 96 4.16 23.99 2.13
C LEU A 96 4.06 25.11 3.18
N ILE A 97 3.54 24.81 4.37
CA ILE A 97 3.42 25.79 5.46
C ILE A 97 4.81 26.34 5.85
N LEU A 98 5.82 25.48 5.97
CA LEU A 98 7.19 25.91 6.26
C LEU A 98 7.73 26.85 5.18
N THR A 99 7.51 26.52 3.91
CA THR A 99 7.92 27.35 2.78
C THR A 99 7.22 28.71 2.79
N GLU A 100 5.92 28.75 3.12
CA GLU A 100 5.17 30.01 3.25
C GLU A 100 5.71 30.89 4.39
N ILE A 101 5.99 30.28 5.55
CA ILE A 101 6.59 30.98 6.70
C ILE A 101 7.96 31.56 6.33
N ASP A 102 8.82 30.77 5.69
CA ASP A 102 10.15 31.22 5.27
C ASP A 102 10.09 32.39 4.29
N ASN A 103 9.17 32.34 3.32
CA ASN A 103 8.97 33.42 2.37
C ASN A 103 8.49 34.71 3.05
N GLU A 104 7.57 34.61 4.01
CA GLU A 104 7.09 35.76 4.79
C GLU A 104 8.20 36.35 5.67
N LEU A 105 9.00 35.50 6.34
CA LEU A 105 10.16 35.95 7.12
C LEU A 105 11.20 36.67 6.27
N LEU A 106 11.52 36.12 5.08
CA LEU A 106 12.43 36.75 4.11
C LEU A 106 11.90 38.10 3.63
N PHE A 107 10.60 38.20 3.37
CA PHE A 107 9.94 39.43 2.94
C PHE A 107 9.87 40.50 4.05
N GLN A 108 9.59 40.12 5.28
CA GLN A 108 9.60 41.05 6.42
C GLN A 108 11.01 41.55 6.71
N ASN A 109 12.00 40.67 6.61
CA ASN A 109 13.40 41.06 6.78
C ASN A 109 13.84 42.03 5.69
N SER A 110 13.56 41.76 4.40
CA SER A 110 13.93 42.68 3.32
C SER A 110 13.33 44.09 3.50
N LYS A 111 12.06 44.19 3.91
CA LYS A 111 11.41 45.47 4.25
C LYS A 111 12.06 46.20 5.43
N ARG A 112 12.61 45.50 6.42
CA ARG A 112 13.35 46.11 7.54
C ARG A 112 14.70 46.70 7.09
N PHE A 113 15.31 46.16 6.04
CA PHE A 113 16.60 46.61 5.52
C PHE A 113 16.49 47.77 4.51
N GLU A 114 15.35 47.95 3.84
CA GLU A 114 15.12 49.11 2.96
C GLU A 114 14.97 50.45 3.72
N GLY A 115 14.79 50.42 5.04
CA GLY A 115 14.66 51.60 5.89
C GLY A 115 15.94 52.07 6.61
N LYS A 116 17.07 51.39 6.44
CA LYS A 116 18.34 51.77 7.09
C LYS A 116 19.51 51.66 6.11
N ASP A 117 19.94 52.81 5.61
CA ASP A 117 21.23 52.98 4.95
C ASP A 117 22.37 52.49 5.86
N GLY A 118 22.92 51.32 5.54
CA GLY A 118 24.02 50.74 6.33
C GLY A 118 24.54 49.46 5.70
N LYS A 119 25.61 49.59 4.90
CA LYS A 119 26.34 48.48 4.30
C LYS A 119 26.77 47.47 5.37
N PHE A 120 26.39 46.21 5.22
CA PHE A 120 27.03 45.10 5.91
C PHE A 120 27.33 43.97 4.90
N GLU A 121 28.60 43.59 4.80
CA GLU A 121 29.06 42.48 3.98
C GLU A 121 28.57 41.16 4.59
N ARG A 122 27.90 40.33 3.78
CA ARG A 122 27.47 38.99 4.16
C ARG A 122 28.70 38.09 4.30
N LYS A 123 29.01 37.65 5.53
CA LYS A 123 29.60 36.32 5.72
C LYS A 123 28.45 35.33 5.61
N VAL A 124 28.52 34.48 4.59
CA VAL A 124 27.61 33.34 4.44
C VAL A 124 28.10 32.33 5.46
N ASP A 125 27.38 32.18 6.58
CA ASP A 125 27.60 31.06 7.49
C ASP A 125 27.01 29.82 6.81
N GLU A 126 27.85 29.14 6.04
CA GLU A 126 27.59 27.88 5.34
C GLU A 126 27.42 26.69 6.30
N GLU A 127 27.65 26.87 7.61
CA GLU A 127 27.68 25.78 8.59
C GLU A 127 26.29 25.30 9.08
N PHE A 128 25.22 26.09 8.92
CA PHE A 128 23.91 25.71 9.49
C PHE A 128 23.07 24.77 8.60
N ARG A 129 23.53 24.46 7.39
CA ARG A 129 22.77 23.66 6.41
C ARG A 129 23.21 22.20 6.29
N GLU A 130 24.32 21.83 6.92
CA GLU A 130 24.83 20.45 6.89
C GLU A 130 24.39 19.59 8.09
N GLU A 131 24.05 20.18 9.25
CA GLU A 131 23.60 19.39 10.41
C GLU A 131 22.19 18.80 10.23
N GLU A 132 21.23 19.51 9.63
CA GLU A 132 19.86 18.97 9.45
C GLU A 132 19.74 17.90 8.35
N ARG A 133 20.74 17.72 7.48
CA ARG A 133 20.75 16.63 6.49
C ARG A 133 21.29 15.32 7.04
N ALA A 134 21.93 15.33 8.21
CA ALA A 134 22.56 14.15 8.78
C ALA A 134 21.61 13.26 9.59
N ASP A 135 20.47 13.79 10.08
CA ASP A 135 19.61 13.10 11.04
C ASP A 135 18.42 12.33 10.43
N PHE A 136 18.45 12.03 9.13
CA PHE A 136 17.46 11.13 8.51
C PHE A 136 18.11 9.82 8.04
N ASP A 137 18.75 9.13 8.97
CA ASP A 137 19.23 7.77 8.84
C ASP A 137 18.13 6.73 9.11
N GLY A 138 16.97 6.87 8.47
CA GLY A 138 16.07 5.74 8.21
C GLY A 138 15.50 4.94 9.40
N GLU A 139 15.70 5.35 10.65
CA GLU A 139 15.06 4.73 11.82
C GLU A 139 13.90 5.61 12.31
N PHE A 140 12.68 5.06 12.21
CA PHE A 140 11.51 5.64 12.85
C PHE A 140 11.72 5.66 14.37
N PRO A 141 11.51 6.81 15.05
CA PRO A 141 11.42 6.81 16.51
C PRO A 141 10.14 6.07 16.90
N THR A 142 10.27 4.87 17.45
CA THR A 142 9.17 4.04 17.96
C THR A 142 8.61 4.53 19.31
N GLY A 143 8.86 5.78 19.69
CA GLY A 143 8.61 6.31 21.03
C GLY A 143 7.17 6.68 21.39
N TYR A 144 6.16 6.35 20.60
CA TYR A 144 4.77 6.79 20.85
C TYR A 144 3.69 5.71 20.66
N ILE A 145 3.95 4.45 21.03
CA ILE A 145 2.88 3.42 21.10
C ILE A 145 2.75 2.75 22.49
N GLU A 146 3.55 3.12 23.49
CA GLU A 146 3.32 2.63 24.86
C GLU A 146 2.59 3.68 25.71
N GLU A 147 1.25 3.71 25.61
CA GLU A 147 0.36 4.02 26.73
C GLU A 147 -1.12 3.82 26.33
N ILE A 148 -1.47 2.59 25.98
CA ILE A 148 -2.83 2.08 26.22
C ILE A 148 -2.64 0.81 27.06
N LYS A 149 -2.43 1.00 28.36
CA LYS A 149 -2.67 -0.06 29.34
C LYS A 149 -4.05 0.16 29.93
N ASP A 150 -4.82 -0.91 29.83
CA ASP A 150 -6.16 -1.10 30.34
C ASP A 150 -6.32 -0.55 31.76
N LYS A 151 -7.43 0.19 31.96
CA LYS A 151 -8.01 0.39 33.29
C LYS A 151 -8.97 -0.76 33.53
N ASP A 152 -8.58 -1.66 34.42
CA ASP A 152 -9.47 -2.44 35.30
C ASP A 152 -8.87 -2.46 36.70
#